data_AF-A0A968DC77-F1
#
_entry.id   AF-A0A968DC77-F1
#
_cell.length_a   1.000
_cell.length_b   1.000
_cell.length_c   1.000
_cell.angle_alpha   90.00
_cell.angle_beta   90.00
_cell.angle_gamma   90.00
#
_symmetry.space_group_name_H-M   'P 1'
#
loop_
_entity.id
_entity.type
_entity.pdbx_description
1 polymer ?
#
loop_
_entity_poly.entity_id
_entity_poly.type
_entity_poly.pdbx_seq_one_letter_code
_entity_poly.pdbx_strand_id
1 'polypeptide(L)'
;MDVDLLEVRYSSLERLIDDLRGTGAVNSAAGRPTGLTGRGRWQAFENALRADLGAEPLTVTVELVFGQAWSTGGQAGPVPADGVARIAAEDLARTARKGRSGDT
;
A
#
# COMPACT_ATOMS: atom_id res chain seq x y z
N MET A 1 18.37 -1.16 3.55
CA MET A 1 16.92 -0.90 3.62
C MET A 1 16.74 -0.01 4.81
N ASP A 2 16.10 1.13 4.60
CA ASP A 2 15.83 2.14 5.62
C ASP A 2 14.31 2.20 5.85
N VAL A 3 13.87 2.47 7.07
CA VAL A 3 12.44 2.48 7.42
C VAL A 3 12.13 3.71 8.25
N ASP A 4 11.19 4.51 7.76
CA ASP A 4 10.64 5.65 8.49
C ASP A 4 9.19 5.39 8.90
N LEU A 5 8.84 5.82 10.11
CA LEU A 5 7.47 5.86 10.60
C LEU A 5 6.90 7.26 10.41
N LEU A 6 5.76 7.35 9.74
CA LEU A 6 5.05 8.60 9.53
C LEU A 6 3.69 8.56 10.23
N GLU A 7 3.37 9.61 10.98
CA GLU A 7 2.01 9.85 11.44
C GLU A 7 1.25 10.69 10.42
N VAL A 8 0.13 10.16 9.94
CA VAL A 8 -0.76 10.83 8.97
C VAL A 8 -2.08 11.14 9.65
N ARG A 9 -2.52 12.39 9.52
CA ARG A 9 -3.76 12.90 10.11
C ARG A 9 -4.81 13.09 9.03
N TYR A 10 -5.92 12.39 9.16
CA TYR A 10 -7.07 12.46 8.26
C TYR A 10 -8.17 13.30 8.88
N SER A 11 -8.73 14.21 8.07
CA SER A 11 -9.84 15.07 8.48
C SER A 11 -11.18 14.34 8.56
N SER A 12 -11.30 13.13 8.01
CA SER A 12 -12.48 12.29 8.13
C SER A 12 -12.15 10.83 7.83
N LEU A 13 -13.03 9.92 8.26
CA LEU A 13 -12.90 8.49 7.99
C LEU A 13 -13.00 8.16 6.50
N GLU A 14 -13.84 8.87 5.75
CA GLU A 14 -14.04 8.66 4.32
C GLU A 14 -12.74 8.91 3.55
N ARG A 15 -11.99 9.96 3.88
CA ARG A 15 -10.69 10.24 3.24
C ARG A 15 -9.67 9.14 3.50
N LEU A 16 -9.58 8.65 4.73
CA LEU A 16 -8.71 7.52 5.07
C LEU A 16 -9.07 6.29 4.20
N ILE A 17 -10.35 5.99 4.08
CA ILE A 17 -10.82 4.81 3.35
C ILE A 17 -10.61 4.96 1.83
N ASP A 18 -10.82 6.15 1.29
CA ASP A 18 -10.57 6.44 -0.13
C ASP A 18 -9.09 6.30 -0.49
N ASP A 19 -8.18 6.81 0.36
CA ASP A 19 -6.74 6.65 0.15
C ASP A 19 -6.32 5.18 0.25
N LEU A 20 -6.83 4.44 1.25
CA LEU A 20 -6.59 2.99 1.36
C LEU A 20 -7.03 2.25 0.08
N ARG A 21 -8.23 2.54 -0.44
CA ARG A 21 -8.71 1.95 -1.70
C ARG A 21 -7.85 2.37 -2.89
N GLY A 22 -7.40 3.63 -2.92
CA GLY A 22 -6.52 4.17 -3.96
C GLY A 22 -5.18 3.45 -4.05
N THR A 23 -4.65 2.94 -2.94
CA THR A 23 -3.44 2.11 -2.92
C THR A 23 -3.64 0.67 -3.42
N GLY A 24 -4.87 0.30 -3.79
CA GLY A 24 -5.22 -1.09 -4.12
C GLY A 24 -5.37 -1.98 -2.88
N ALA A 25 -5.44 -1.40 -1.68
CA ALA A 25 -5.68 -2.17 -0.47
C ALA A 25 -7.07 -2.81 -0.53
N VAL A 26 -7.11 -4.12 -0.33
CA VAL A 26 -8.35 -4.89 -0.18
C VAL A 26 -8.52 -5.29 1.28
N ASN A 27 -9.77 -5.35 1.75
CA ASN A 27 -10.06 -5.87 3.08
C ASN A 27 -9.63 -7.35 3.14
N SER A 28 -8.56 -7.62 3.87
CA SER A 28 -7.96 -8.96 3.99
C SER A 28 -8.39 -9.69 5.26
N ALA A 29 -9.40 -9.17 5.98
CA ALA A 29 -9.90 -9.81 7.19
C ALA A 29 -10.49 -11.20 6.87
N ALA A 30 -10.08 -12.21 7.64
CA ALA A 30 -10.48 -13.60 7.44
C ALA A 30 -12.00 -13.82 7.47
N GLY A 31 -12.73 -13.01 8.26
CA GLY A 31 -14.18 -13.04 8.36
C GLY A 31 -14.91 -12.03 7.47
N ARG A 32 -14.28 -11.51 6.41
CA ARG A 32 -14.93 -10.48 5.58
C ARG A 32 -16.15 -11.05 4.87
N PRO A 33 -17.28 -10.31 4.83
CA PRO A 33 -18.38 -10.65 3.93
C PRO A 33 -17.91 -10.63 2.47
N THR A 34 -18.43 -11.55 1.66
CA THR A 34 -18.15 -11.63 0.22
C THR A 34 -18.99 -10.68 -0.63
N GLY A 35 -20.03 -10.08 -0.04
CA GLY A 35 -20.91 -9.10 -0.69
C GLY A 35 -20.49 -7.66 -0.47
N LEU A 36 -21.21 -6.74 -1.14
CA LEU A 36 -21.05 -5.30 -0.92
C LEU A 36 -21.36 -4.93 0.53
N THR A 37 -20.62 -3.95 1.05
CA THR A 37 -20.89 -3.40 2.38
C THR A 37 -22.15 -2.53 2.30
N GLY A 38 -23.24 -2.97 2.94
CA GLY A 38 -24.47 -2.19 3.04
C GLY A 38 -24.34 -0.99 3.99
N ARG A 39 -25.21 0.01 3.80
CA ARG A 39 -25.20 1.27 4.57
C ARG A 39 -25.23 1.09 6.10
N GLY A 40 -26.08 0.19 6.61
CA GLY A 40 -26.19 -0.02 8.06
C GLY A 40 -24.92 -0.64 8.65
N ARG A 41 -24.28 -1.56 7.93
CA ARG A 41 -22.99 -2.14 8.34
C ARG A 41 -21.87 -1.10 8.30
N TRP A 42 -21.90 -0.23 7.29
CA TRP A 42 -20.98 0.90 7.19
C TRP A 42 -21.10 1.83 8.41
N GLN A 43 -22.31 2.29 8.75
CA GLN A 43 -22.55 3.14 9.92
C GLN A 43 -22.14 2.46 11.25
N ALA A 44 -22.42 1.16 11.39
CA ALA A 44 -21.98 0.42 12.57
C ALA A 44 -20.44 0.37 12.70
N PHE A 45 -19.75 0.22 11.57
CA PHE A 45 -18.28 0.29 11.51
C PHE A 45 -17.78 1.68 11.90
N GLU A 46 -18.32 2.76 11.33
CA GLU A 46 -17.91 4.13 11.65
C GLU A 46 -18.10 4.45 13.14
N ASN A 47 -19.23 4.04 13.72
CA ASN A 47 -19.53 4.26 15.12
C ASN A 47 -18.59 3.49 16.05
N ALA A 48 -18.31 2.23 15.74
CA ALA A 48 -17.37 1.42 16.51
C ALA A 48 -15.94 2.01 16.43
N LEU A 49 -15.50 2.39 15.24
CA LEU A 49 -14.17 2.97 15.05
C LEU A 49 -14.02 4.30 15.79
N ARG A 50 -15.04 5.16 15.78
CA ARG A 50 -15.05 6.42 16.52
C ARG A 50 -15.01 6.21 18.04
N ALA A 51 -15.66 5.15 18.53
CA ALA A 51 -15.61 4.82 19.95
C ALA A 51 -14.18 4.43 20.39
N ASP A 52 -13.43 3.76 19.52
CA ASP A 52 -12.06 3.31 19.81
C ASP A 52 -11.00 4.40 19.58
N LEU A 53 -11.09 5.14 18.47
CA LEU A 53 -10.08 6.15 18.09
C LEU A 53 -10.33 7.54 18.69
N GLY A 54 -11.51 7.77 19.27
CA GLY A 54 -11.91 9.08 19.79
C GLY A 54 -12.36 10.06 18.70
N ALA A 55 -12.28 11.35 19.01
CA ALA A 55 -12.69 12.43 18.10
C ALA A 55 -11.64 12.72 17.03
N GLU A 56 -12.09 13.25 15.89
CA GLU A 56 -11.24 13.66 14.78
C GLU A 56 -10.21 14.74 15.16
N PRO A 57 -9.04 14.77 14.48
CA PRO A 57 -8.68 14.00 13.28
C PRO A 57 -8.13 12.61 13.58
N LEU A 58 -8.46 11.66 12.69
CA LEU A 58 -7.97 10.29 12.77
C LEU A 58 -6.47 10.28 12.46
N THR A 59 -5.66 9.82 13.43
CA THR A 59 -4.21 9.69 13.25
C THR A 59 -3.88 8.23 13.01
N VAL A 60 -3.18 7.94 11.92
CA VAL A 60 -2.68 6.59 11.59
C VAL A 60 -1.17 6.65 11.44
N THR A 61 -0.50 5.56 11.82
CA THR A 61 0.94 5.41 11.60
C THR A 61 1.16 4.54 10.37
N VAL A 62 2.02 4.98 9.45
CA VAL A 62 2.42 4.23 8.27
C VAL A 62 3.92 4.01 8.25
N GLU A 63 4.35 2.83 7.82
CA GLU A 63 5.76 2.51 7.59
C GLU A 63 6.14 2.80 6.13
N LEU A 64 7.16 3.64 5.96
CA LEU A 64 7.80 3.90 4.68
C LEU A 64 9.07 3.07 4.61
N VAL A 65 9.07 2.07 3.74
CA VAL A 65 10.22 1.17 3.56
C VAL A 65 10.98 1.58 2.29
N PHE A 66 12.21 2.06 2.44
CA PHE A 66 13.07 2.46 1.34
C PHE A 66 14.00 1.32 0.89
N GLY A 67 13.87 0.93 -0.37
CA GLY A 67 14.76 0.00 -1.06
C GLY A 67 15.63 0.74 -2.08
N GLN A 68 16.96 0.62 -1.97
CA GLN A 68 17.87 1.02 -3.03
C GLN A 68 18.34 -0.21 -3.80
N ALA A 69 18.30 -0.14 -5.12
CA ALA A 69 18.77 -1.19 -6.01
C ALA A 69 19.66 -0.59 -7.10
N TRP A 70 20.78 -1.25 -7.36
CA TRP A 70 21.77 -0.86 -8.38
C TRP A 70 21.97 -2.06 -9.30
N SER A 71 22.07 -1.83 -10.62
CA SER A 71 22.32 -2.89 -11.61
C SER A 71 23.70 -2.70 -12.24
N THR A 72 24.50 -3.76 -12.24
CA THR A 72 25.79 -3.83 -12.94
C THR A 72 25.60 -4.62 -14.23
N GLY A 73 25.11 -3.98 -15.29
CA GLY A 73 25.24 -4.53 -16.65
C GLY A 73 24.05 -5.28 -17.29
N GLY A 74 22.81 -5.13 -16.79
CA GLY A 74 21.62 -5.50 -17.57
C GLY A 74 21.10 -4.31 -18.39
N GLN A 75 20.57 -4.54 -19.60
CA GLN A 75 19.91 -3.48 -20.39
C GLN A 75 18.95 -2.70 -19.49
N ALA A 76 19.29 -1.44 -19.21
CA ALA A 76 18.36 -0.53 -18.57
C ALA A 76 17.11 -0.49 -19.46
N GLY A 77 15.96 -0.87 -18.90
CA GLY A 77 14.69 -0.62 -19.55
C GLY A 77 14.58 0.89 -19.88
N PRO A 78 13.73 1.29 -20.83
CA PRO A 78 13.59 2.69 -21.21
C PRO A 78 13.37 3.54 -19.96
N VAL A 79 14.27 4.50 -19.69
CA VAL A 79 14.09 5.47 -18.61
C VAL A 79 12.95 6.39 -19.06
N PRO A 80 11.80 6.40 -18.37
CA PRO A 80 10.69 7.26 -18.75
C PRO A 80 11.09 8.72 -18.66
N ALA A 81 10.58 9.56 -19.56
CA ALA A 81 10.93 10.99 -19.61
C ALA A 81 10.50 11.74 -18.34
N ASP A 82 9.52 11.21 -17.59
CA ASP A 82 9.07 11.73 -16.29
C ASP A 82 9.94 11.24 -15.11
N GLY A 83 10.95 10.40 -15.37
CA GLY A 83 11.79 9.78 -14.34
C GLY A 83 11.07 8.69 -13.52
N VAL A 84 9.83 8.34 -13.85
CA VAL A 84 9.01 7.41 -13.08
C VAL A 84 8.93 6.06 -13.79
N ALA A 85 9.80 5.12 -13.38
CA ALA A 85 9.68 3.73 -13.78
C ALA A 85 8.45 3.09 -13.11
N ARG A 86 7.47 2.66 -13.90
CA ARG A 86 6.30 1.91 -13.44
C ARG A 86 6.55 0.43 -13.73
N ILE A 87 6.59 -0.38 -12.68
CA ILE A 87 6.82 -1.82 -12.79
C ILE A 87 5.52 -2.50 -12.34
N ALA A 88 4.94 -3.36 -13.18
CA ALA A 88 3.79 -4.14 -12.77
C ALA A 88 4.23 -5.12 -11.66
N ALA A 89 3.42 -5.28 -10.60
CA ALA A 89 3.80 -6.12 -9.46
C ALA A 89 4.15 -7.57 -9.86
N GLU A 90 3.54 -8.09 -10.92
CA GLU A 90 3.85 -9.39 -11.53
C GLU A 90 5.27 -9.51 -12.10
N ASP A 91 5.86 -8.39 -12.54
CA ASP A 91 7.25 -8.34 -13.03
C ASP A 91 8.28 -8.43 -11.90
N LEU A 92 7.90 -8.03 -10.69
CA LEU A 92 8.79 -8.04 -9.53
C LEU A 92 9.21 -9.47 -9.16
N ALA A 93 8.29 -10.44 -9.25
CA ALA A 93 8.56 -11.85 -8.93
C ALA A 93 9.38 -12.58 -10.01
N ARG A 94 9.41 -12.08 -11.24
CA ARG A 94 10.14 -12.68 -12.36
C ARG A 94 11.62 -12.26 -12.36
N THR A 95 11.90 -11.02 -11.96
CA THR A 95 13.25 -10.46 -11.95
C THR A 95 14.14 -11.10 -10.87
N ALA A 96 13.57 -11.49 -9.73
CA ALA A 96 14.30 -12.16 -8.64
C ALA A 96 14.88 -13.54 -9.01
N ARG A 97 14.30 -14.27 -9.98
CA ARG A 97 14.78 -15.60 -10.40
C ARG A 97 15.92 -15.55 -11.41
N LYS A 98 16.00 -14.50 -12.23
CA LYS A 98 16.97 -14.41 -13.32
C LYS A 98 18.40 -14.13 -12.84
N GLY A 99 18.56 -13.58 -11.64
CA GLY A 99 19.88 -13.30 -11.04
C GLY A 99 20.62 -14.50 -10.44
N ARG A 100 20.01 -15.70 -10.35
CA ARG A 100 20.62 -16.87 -9.70
C ARG A 100 21.29 -17.86 -10.66
N SER A 101 21.23 -17.62 -11.98
CA SER A 101 21.63 -18.59 -13.01
C SER A 101 22.89 -18.20 -13.79
N GLY A 102 23.77 -17.38 -13.21
CA GLY A 102 25.00 -16.93 -13.87
C GLY A 102 26.18 -16.87 -12.91
N ASP A 103 26.52 -18.00 -12.28
CA ASP A 103 27.83 -18.20 -11.65
C ASP A 103 28.15 -19.71 -11.62
N THR A 104 28.67 -20.22 -12.74
CA THR A 104 29.46 -21.46 -12.87
C THR A 104 30.45 -21.27 -14.00
#